data_AF-A0A527GSN3-F1
#
_entry.id   AF-A0A527GSN3-F1
#
_cell.length_a   1.000
_cell.length_b   1.000
_cell.length_c   1.000
_cell.angle_alpha   90.00
_cell.angle_beta   90.00
_cell.angle_gamma   90.00
#
_symmetry.space_group_name_H-M   'P 1'
#
loop_
_entity.id
_entity.type
_entity.pdbx_description
1 polymer ?
#
loop_
_entity_poly.entity_id
_entity_poly.type
_entity_poly.pdbx_seq_one_letter_code
_entity_poly.pdbx_strand_id
1 'polypeptide(L)'
;VVMVIISGYENFVSRFDDQEGGVHWLGTIDVGSLKVKVASTIVAISSIHLLQVFLNSSTYTTEQLMWLTIIHLAFVVSALMLAYIDRLMGLGKGKKDEA
;
A
#
# COMPACT_ATOMS: atom_id res chain seq x y z
N VAL A 1 -30.74 -17.11 25.51
CA VAL A 1 -30.21 -15.72 25.51
C VAL A 1 -28.82 -15.65 26.13
N VAL A 2 -28.60 -16.16 27.34
CA VAL A 2 -27.26 -16.20 28.00
C VAL A 2 -26.19 -16.88 27.14
N MET A 3 -26.48 -18.02 26.52
CA MET A 3 -25.52 -18.72 25.66
C MET A 3 -25.13 -17.94 24.39
N VAL A 4 -26.04 -17.11 23.86
CA VAL A 4 -25.76 -16.23 22.70
C VAL A 4 -24.86 -15.08 23.12
N ILE A 5 -25.06 -14.53 24.32
CA ILE A 5 -24.22 -13.47 24.89
C ILE A 5 -22.81 -14.00 25.15
N ILE A 6 -22.70 -15.21 25.73
CA ILE A 6 -21.40 -15.86 25.99
C ILE A 6 -20.66 -16.16 24.68
N SER A 7 -21.35 -16.68 23.66
CA SER A 7 -20.74 -16.98 22.35
C SER A 7 -20.30 -15.70 21.60
N GLY A 8 -21.01 -14.59 21.77
CA GLY A 8 -20.59 -13.27 21.27
C GLY A 8 -19.32 -12.76 21.98
N TYR A 9 -19.23 -12.92 23.29
CA TYR A 9 -18.05 -12.57 24.07
C TYR A 9 -16.85 -13.46 23.68
N GLU A 10 -17.04 -14.77 23.58
CA GLU A 10 -16.01 -15.74 23.19
C GLU A 10 -15.44 -15.48 21.78
N ASN A 11 -16.29 -15.12 20.82
CA ASN A 11 -15.87 -14.93 19.43
C ASN A 11 -15.19 -13.57 19.16
N PHE A 12 -15.61 -12.50 19.85
CA PHE A 12 -15.17 -11.13 19.53
C PHE A 12 -14.39 -10.43 20.63
N VAL A 13 -14.54 -10.80 21.90
CA VAL A 13 -13.97 -10.06 23.05
C VAL A 13 -12.94 -10.88 23.82
N SER A 14 -13.17 -12.19 23.99
CA SER A 14 -12.28 -13.11 24.72
C SER A 14 -10.86 -13.16 24.14
N ARG A 15 -10.72 -13.07 22.81
CA ARG A 15 -9.40 -13.02 22.14
C ARG A 15 -8.60 -11.76 22.44
N PHE A 16 -9.23 -10.72 22.97
CA PHE A 16 -8.56 -9.48 23.39
C PHE A 16 -8.27 -9.45 24.89
N ASP A 17 -9.03 -10.19 25.71
CA ASP A 17 -8.88 -10.23 27.18
C ASP A 17 -7.81 -11.25 27.64
N ASP A 18 -7.62 -12.34 26.87
CA ASP A 18 -6.65 -13.41 27.18
C ASP A 18 -5.21 -13.12 26.70
N GLN A 19 -4.90 -11.86 26.36
CA GLN A 19 -3.56 -11.45 25.95
C GLN A 19 -2.93 -10.48 26.95
N GLU A 20 -2.16 -11.05 27.89
CA GLU A 20 -1.07 -10.34 28.60
C GLU A 20 0.07 -9.89 27.64
N GLY A 21 -0.04 -10.16 26.34
CA GLY A 21 0.83 -9.62 25.29
C GLY A 21 0.05 -8.68 24.38
N GLY A 22 0.23 -7.37 24.55
CA GLY A 22 -0.45 -6.35 23.75
C GLY A 22 -0.49 -6.70 22.25
N VAL A 23 -1.69 -6.62 21.68
CA VAL A 23 -2.04 -6.86 20.27
C VAL A 23 -0.90 -6.54 19.28
N HIS A 24 -0.06 -7.54 19.01
CA HIS A 24 1.10 -7.42 18.14
C HIS A 24 0.73 -7.03 16.70
N TRP A 25 -0.51 -7.30 16.29
CA TRP A 25 -1.05 -6.95 14.97
C TRP A 25 -1.26 -5.44 14.78
N LEU A 26 -1.38 -4.66 15.87
CA LEU A 26 -1.51 -3.20 15.81
C LEU A 26 -0.14 -2.50 15.80
N GLY A 27 0.93 -3.21 16.18
CA GLY A 27 2.32 -2.72 16.17
C GLY A 27 3.13 -3.10 14.93
N THR A 28 2.56 -3.88 14.00
CA THR A 28 3.29 -4.46 12.85
C THR A 28 2.61 -4.21 11.51
N ILE A 29 1.81 -3.15 11.38
CA ILE A 29 1.65 -2.56 10.05
C ILE A 29 3.03 -2.02 9.66
N ASP A 30 3.77 -2.82 8.91
CA ASP A 30 5.04 -2.43 8.34
C ASP A 30 4.79 -1.27 7.35
N VAL A 31 4.86 -0.06 7.89
CA VAL A 31 4.56 1.18 7.18
C VAL A 31 5.48 1.34 5.96
N GLY A 32 6.64 0.65 5.92
CA GLY A 32 7.51 0.53 4.75
C GLY A 32 6.81 -0.16 3.57
N SER A 33 6.46 -1.44 3.73
CA SER A 33 5.78 -2.20 2.67
C SER A 33 4.41 -1.64 2.30
N LEU A 34 3.71 -0.97 3.23
CA LEU A 34 2.45 -0.28 2.93
C LEU A 34 2.64 0.89 1.96
N LYS A 35 3.70 1.69 2.13
CA LYS A 35 3.97 2.84 1.23
C LYS A 35 4.21 2.37 -0.21
N VAL A 36 5.02 1.33 -0.40
CA VAL A 36 5.34 0.79 -1.73
C VAL A 36 4.08 0.21 -2.39
N LYS A 37 3.26 -0.54 -1.64
CA LYS A 37 1.98 -1.06 -2.14
C LYS A 37 1.06 0.07 -2.60
N VAL A 38 0.87 1.10 -1.79
CA VAL A 38 0.00 2.25 -2.13
C VAL A 38 0.55 3.02 -3.34
N ALA A 39 1.86 3.25 -3.43
CA ALA A 39 2.45 3.90 -4.58
C ALA A 39 2.23 3.08 -5.87
N SER A 40 2.37 1.76 -5.80
CA SER A 40 2.16 0.86 -6.94
C SER A 40 0.72 0.88 -7.46
N THR A 41 -0.28 0.97 -6.56
CA THR A 41 -1.69 1.02 -6.97
C THR A 41 -2.05 2.37 -7.59
N ILE A 42 -1.49 3.47 -7.07
CA ILE A 42 -1.67 4.81 -7.66
C ILE A 42 -1.11 4.85 -9.09
N VAL A 43 0.11 4.31 -9.30
CA VAL A 43 0.71 4.23 -10.63
C VAL A 43 -0.14 3.39 -11.58
N ALA A 44 -0.64 2.23 -11.13
CA ALA A 44 -1.48 1.36 -11.95
C ALA A 44 -2.79 2.04 -12.38
N ILE A 45 -3.49 2.71 -11.46
CA ILE A 45 -4.71 3.47 -11.78
C ILE A 45 -4.40 4.59 -12.78
N SER A 46 -3.29 5.30 -12.59
CA SER A 46 -2.84 6.35 -13.51
C SER A 46 -2.52 5.81 -14.91
N SER A 47 -1.92 4.62 -15.03
CA SER A 47 -1.65 3.97 -16.31
C SER A 47 -2.93 3.62 -17.06
N ILE A 48 -3.97 3.12 -16.37
CA ILE A 48 -5.27 2.84 -16.97
C ILE A 48 -5.90 4.15 -17.50
N HIS A 49 -5.81 5.23 -16.73
CA HIS A 49 -6.32 6.53 -17.16
C HIS A 49 -5.60 7.05 -18.41
N LEU A 50 -4.27 6.94 -18.45
CA LEU A 50 -3.50 7.36 -19.62
C LEU A 50 -3.83 6.52 -20.85
N LEU A 51 -4.03 5.21 -20.69
CA LEU A 51 -4.49 4.34 -21.77
C LEU A 51 -5.88 4.73 -22.29
N GLN A 52 -6.81 5.05 -21.39
CA GLN A 52 -8.14 5.54 -21.77
C GLN A 52 -8.06 6.84 -22.58
N VAL A 53 -7.26 7.80 -22.13
CA VAL A 53 -7.06 9.07 -22.84
C VAL A 53 -6.40 8.83 -24.19
N PHE A 54 -5.41 7.93 -24.25
CA PHE A 54 -4.73 7.56 -25.48
C PHE A 54 -5.67 6.92 -26.51
N LEU A 55 -6.57 6.03 -26.07
CA LEU A 55 -7.58 5.42 -26.94
C LEU A 55 -8.60 6.44 -27.48
N ASN A 56 -8.79 7.56 -26.80
CA ASN A 56 -9.67 8.64 -27.23
C ASN A 56 -8.89 9.92 -27.60
N SER A 57 -7.67 9.77 -28.12
CA SER A 57 -6.73 10.89 -28.34
C SER A 57 -7.28 12.00 -29.23
N SER A 58 -8.24 11.71 -30.11
CA SER A 58 -8.87 12.70 -30.99
C SER A 58 -9.70 13.75 -30.27
N THR A 59 -10.11 13.52 -29.01
CA THR A 59 -10.81 14.53 -28.19
C THR A 59 -9.89 15.37 -27.32
N TYR A 60 -8.59 15.05 -27.28
CA TYR A 60 -7.62 15.74 -26.45
C TYR A 60 -6.64 16.54 -27.30
N THR A 61 -6.21 17.68 -26.77
CA THR A 61 -5.15 18.45 -27.42
C THR A 61 -3.79 17.81 -27.17
N THR A 62 -2.83 18.06 -28.05
CA THR A 62 -1.45 17.60 -27.89
C THR A 62 -0.85 18.05 -26.56
N GLU A 63 -1.16 19.28 -26.11
CA GLU A 63 -0.70 19.82 -24.84
C GLU A 63 -1.26 19.04 -23.64
N GLN A 64 -2.54 18.68 -23.68
CA GLN A 64 -3.16 17.86 -22.64
C GLN A 64 -2.51 16.48 -22.57
N LEU A 65 -2.34 15.80 -23.72
CA LEU A 65 -1.68 14.50 -23.83
C LEU A 65 -0.25 14.54 -23.28
N MET A 66 0.49 15.61 -23.58
CA MET A 66 1.84 15.82 -23.08
C MET A 66 1.85 15.96 -21.56
N TRP A 67 1.00 16.82 -20.97
CA TRP A 67 0.93 17.00 -19.52
C TRP A 67 0.50 15.72 -18.78
N LEU A 68 -0.50 15.00 -19.29
CA LEU A 68 -0.93 13.71 -18.74
C LEU A 68 0.22 12.70 -18.72
N THR A 69 1.02 12.64 -19.79
CA THR A 69 2.18 11.76 -19.87
C THR A 69 3.29 12.17 -18.91
N ILE A 70 3.57 13.48 -18.79
CA ILE A 70 4.56 14.01 -17.85
C ILE A 70 4.16 13.71 -16.41
N ILE A 71 2.89 13.92 -16.05
CA ILE A 71 2.38 13.63 -14.70
C ILE A 71 2.48 12.12 -14.41
N HIS A 72 2.13 11.27 -15.37
CA HIS A 72 2.27 9.83 -15.21
C HIS A 72 3.73 9.42 -15.00
N LEU A 73 4.67 9.97 -15.77
CA LEU A 73 6.10 9.76 -15.58
C LEU A 73 6.57 10.22 -14.20
N ALA A 74 6.08 11.35 -13.69
CA ALA A 74 6.40 11.81 -12.34
C ALA A 74 5.94 10.81 -11.27
N PHE A 75 4.76 10.20 -11.42
CA PHE A 75 4.30 9.13 -10.53
C PHE A 75 5.18 7.88 -10.62
N VAL A 76 5.55 7.45 -11.84
CA VAL A 76 6.44 6.30 -12.05
C VAL A 76 7.80 6.54 -11.38
N VAL A 77 8.42 7.70 -11.62
CA VAL A 77 9.71 8.07 -11.01
C VAL A 77 9.60 8.11 -9.48
N SER A 78 8.52 8.67 -8.94
CA SER A 78 8.29 8.73 -7.48
C SER A 78 8.14 7.33 -6.88
N ALA A 79 7.41 6.43 -7.54
CA ALA A 79 7.24 5.04 -7.10
C ALA A 79 8.55 4.25 -7.18
N LEU A 80 9.36 4.47 -8.22
CA LEU A 80 10.68 3.84 -8.36
C LEU A 80 11.65 4.32 -7.28
N MET A 81 11.69 5.63 -6.99
CA MET A 81 12.48 6.16 -5.88
C MET A 81 12.05 5.57 -4.54
N LEU A 82 10.74 5.49 -4.29
CA LEU A 82 10.20 4.90 -3.07
C LEU A 82 10.58 3.43 -2.93
N ALA A 83 10.45 2.64 -4.00
CA ALA A 83 10.85 1.23 -4.02
C ALA A 83 12.37 1.07 -3.83
N TYR A 84 13.17 1.98 -4.37
CA TYR A 84 14.62 2.00 -4.18
C TYR A 84 15.01 2.29 -2.73
N ILE A 85 14.41 3.30 -2.11
CA ILE A 85 14.64 3.65 -0.70
C ILE A 85 14.19 2.49 0.20
N ASP A 86 13.03 1.90 -0.06
CA ASP A 86 12.50 0.75 0.69
C ASP A 86 13.45 -0.46 0.60
N ARG A 87 14.00 -0.76 -0.59
CA ARG A 87 15.02 -1.81 -0.77
C ARG A 87 16.29 -1.53 0.05
N LEU A 88 16.78 -0.29 0.05
CA LEU A 88 17.96 0.10 0.83
C LEU A 88 17.73 -0.07 2.34
N MET A 89 16.54 0.32 2.82
CA MET A 89 16.18 0.15 4.24
C MET A 89 15.96 -1.32 4.61
N GLY A 90 15.36 -2.13 3.72
CA GLY A 90 15.15 -3.56 3.90
C GLY A 90 16.45 -4.37 3.95
N LEU A 91 17.46 -3.97 3.17
CA LEU A 91 18.81 -4.58 3.19
C LEU A 91 19.53 -4.41 4.55
N GLY A 92 19.17 -3.39 5.35
CA GLY A 92 19.74 -3.19 6.69
C GLY A 92 19.17 -4.11 7.77
N LYS A 93 18.02 -4.74 7.54
CA LYS A 93 17.34 -5.61 8.52
C LYS A 93 17.80 -7.07 8.48
N GLY A 94 18.37 -7.53 7.36
CA GLY A 94 18.77 -8.94 7.17
C GLY A 94 20.08 -9.38 7.83
N LYS A 95 20.75 -8.53 8.63
CA LYS A 95 22.08 -8.83 9.22
C LYS A 95 22.06 -8.99 10.75
N LYS A 96 20.88 -9.02 11.40
CA LYS A 96 20.77 -9.07 12.87
C LYS A 96 20.23 -10.39 13.44
N ASP A 97 19.90 -11.36 12.60
CA ASP A 97 19.31 -12.62 13.05
C ASP A 97 20.31 -13.80 13.10
N GLU A 98 21.62 -13.54 12.97
CA GLU A 98 22.69 -14.57 13.00
C GLU A 98 23.86 -14.21 13.96
N ALA A 99 23.57 -13.68 15.16
CA ALA A 99 24.57 -13.50 16.21
C ALA A 99 24.05 -13.94 17.59
#